data_AF-A0A2E6DT43-F1
#
_entry.id   AF-A0A2E6DT43-F1
#
_cell.length_a   1.000
_cell.length_b   1.000
_cell.length_c   1.000
_cell.angle_alpha   90.00
_cell.angle_beta   90.00
_cell.angle_gamma   90.00
#
_symmetry.space_group_name_H-M   'P 1'
#
loop_
_entity.id
_entity.type
_entity.pdbx_description
1 polymer ?
#
loop_
_entity_poly.entity_id
_entity_poly.type
_entity_poly.pdbx_seq_one_letter_code
_entity_poly.pdbx_strand_id
1 'polypeptide(L)'
;MEKEGTETLMGRIETHGDKFPWYLEKASFLLTIGAAILVGQWMWLESGWSDQLLWPATVCVMPLTAIITAEIISRVIQRFHIAQSN
;
A
#
# COMPACT_ATOMS: atom_id res chain seq x y z
N MET A 1 21.17 -6.59 26.83
CA MET A 1 20.94 -5.43 25.96
C MET A 1 19.57 -5.59 25.35
N GLU A 2 18.59 -4.94 25.96
CA GLU A 2 17.21 -4.92 25.51
C GLU A 2 17.16 -4.07 24.23
N LYS A 3 16.81 -4.69 23.10
CA LYS A 3 16.54 -3.95 21.87
C LYS A 3 15.14 -3.36 22.05
N GLU A 4 15.07 -2.13 22.57
CA GLU A 4 13.86 -1.31 22.50
C GLU A 4 13.48 -1.13 21.04
N GLY A 5 12.67 -2.06 20.52
CA GLY A 5 11.97 -1.89 19.27
C GLY A 5 10.85 -0.91 19.54
N THR A 6 10.99 0.31 19.04
CA THR A 6 9.89 1.28 19.03
C THR A 6 8.77 0.68 18.19
N GLU A 7 7.74 0.14 18.83
CA GLU A 7 6.52 -0.21 18.13
C GLU A 7 5.94 1.09 17.59
N THR A 8 5.90 1.21 16.26
CA THR A 8 5.12 2.28 15.66
C THR A 8 3.63 2.04 15.99
N LEU A 9 2.81 3.09 15.89
CA LEU A 9 1.36 3.05 16.16
C LEU A 9 0.58 1.93 15.44
N MET A 10 1.21 1.19 14.54
CA MET A 10 0.62 0.14 13.72
C MET A 10 1.26 -1.25 13.93
N GLY A 11 2.02 -1.43 15.03
CA GLY A 11 2.63 -2.70 15.41
C GLY A 11 3.83 -3.11 14.55
N ARG A 12 4.51 -2.13 13.92
CA ARG A 12 5.76 -2.39 13.19
C ARG A 12 6.91 -2.34 14.19
N ILE A 13 7.60 -3.47 14.34
CA ILE A 13 8.87 -3.51 15.07
C ILE A 13 9.93 -2.96 14.11
N GLU A 14 10.35 -1.72 14.33
CA GLU A 14 11.50 -1.16 13.61
C GLU A 14 12.79 -1.70 14.22
N THR A 15 13.33 -2.77 13.64
CA THR A 15 14.67 -3.23 13.98
C THR A 15 15.68 -2.28 13.32
N HIS A 16 16.11 -1.26 14.05
CA HIS A 16 17.13 -0.31 13.59
C HIS A 16 18.43 -1.08 13.25
N GLY A 17 18.78 -1.14 11.95
CA GLY A 17 20.03 -1.73 11.48
C GLY A 17 19.93 -2.82 10.41
N ASP A 18 18.74 -3.33 10.08
CA ASP A 18 18.58 -4.27 8.96
C ASP A 18 18.39 -3.50 7.64
N LYS A 19 18.93 -4.04 6.53
CA LYS A 19 18.92 -3.38 5.21
C LYS A 19 17.52 -3.54 4.59
N PHE A 20 16.58 -2.78 5.14
CA PHE A 20 15.20 -2.79 4.72
C PHE A 20 15.09 -2.45 3.21
N PRO A 21 14.30 -3.20 2.41
CA PRO A 21 14.24 -3.02 0.96
C PRO A 21 13.39 -1.79 0.58
N TRP A 22 13.85 -0.62 0.99
CA TRP A 22 13.25 0.70 0.74
C TRP A 22 12.87 0.95 -0.72
N TYR A 23 13.71 0.47 -1.65
CA TYR A 23 13.44 0.57 -3.08
C TYR A 23 12.23 -0.26 -3.52
N LEU A 24 12.01 -1.44 -2.92
CA LEU A 24 10.85 -2.29 -3.24
C LEU A 24 9.55 -1.65 -2.74
N GLU A 25 9.55 -1.07 -1.53
CA GLU A 25 8.37 -0.35 -1.03
C GLU A 25 8.01 0.86 -1.93
N LYS A 26 9.01 1.64 -2.35
CA LYS A 26 8.76 2.76 -3.27
C LYS A 26 8.24 2.29 -4.62
N ALA A 27 8.82 1.23 -5.18
CA ALA A 27 8.37 0.67 -6.45
C ALA A 27 6.92 0.17 -6.34
N SER A 28 6.57 -0.55 -5.27
CA SER A 28 5.20 -1.01 -5.05
C SER A 28 4.22 0.13 -4.85
N PHE A 29 4.63 1.20 -4.17
CA PHE A 29 3.80 2.37 -3.97
C PHE A 29 3.50 3.08 -5.29
N LEU A 30 4.54 3.31 -6.12
CA LEU A 30 4.37 3.90 -7.45
C LEU A 30 3.51 3.03 -8.37
N LEU A 31 3.67 1.71 -8.31
CA LEU A 31 2.85 0.76 -9.07
C LEU A 31 1.39 0.84 -8.63
N THR A 32 1.13 0.94 -7.32
CA THR A 32 -0.22 1.09 -6.76
C THR A 32 -0.87 2.40 -7.24
N ILE A 33 -0.12 3.51 -7.27
CA ILE A 33 -0.61 4.78 -7.83
C ILE A 33 -0.95 4.64 -9.31
N GLY A 34 -0.06 4.03 -10.11
CA GLY A 34 -0.29 3.82 -11.53
C GLY A 34 -1.54 2.97 -11.78
N ALA A 35 -1.69 1.86 -11.05
CA ALA A 35 -2.87 1.00 -11.11
C ALA A 35 -4.15 1.76 -10.72
N ALA A 36 -4.09 2.58 -9.67
CA ALA A 36 -5.22 3.42 -9.26
C ALA A 36 -5.62 4.39 -10.38
N ILE A 37 -4.67 5.07 -11.02
CA ILE A 37 -4.97 5.99 -12.13
C ILE A 37 -5.68 5.25 -13.28
N LEU A 38 -5.19 4.06 -13.66
CA LEU A 38 -5.79 3.26 -14.74
C LEU A 38 -7.22 2.80 -14.39
N VAL A 39 -7.43 2.34 -13.16
CA VAL A 39 -8.77 1.96 -12.67
C VAL A 39 -9.70 3.17 -12.66
N GLY A 40 -9.22 4.33 -12.21
CA GLY A 40 -9.98 5.58 -12.25
C GLY A 40 -10.38 5.99 -13.67
N GLN A 41 -9.46 5.89 -14.63
CA GLN A 41 -9.77 6.17 -16.04
C GLN A 41 -10.81 5.19 -16.59
N TRP A 42 -10.63 3.89 -16.35
CA TRP A 42 -11.60 2.89 -16.78
C TRP A 42 -12.99 3.13 -16.18
N MET A 43 -13.06 3.51 -14.90
CA MET A 43 -14.32 3.84 -14.23
C MET A 43 -15.05 4.99 -14.93
N TRP A 44 -14.36 6.08 -15.22
CA TRP A 44 -14.99 7.26 -15.83
C TRP A 44 -15.26 7.14 -17.33
N LEU A 45 -14.46 6.37 -18.07
CA LEU A 45 -14.55 6.30 -19.53
C LEU A 45 -15.37 5.10 -20.04
N GLU A 46 -15.30 3.96 -19.35
CA GLU A 46 -15.75 2.67 -19.91
C GLU A 46 -16.71 1.89 -19.01
N SER A 47 -16.83 2.20 -17.71
CA SER A 47 -17.66 1.38 -16.80
C SER A 47 -19.17 1.49 -17.03
N GLY A 48 -19.63 2.56 -17.69
CA GLY A 48 -21.05 2.85 -17.86
C GLY A 48 -21.80 3.17 -16.56
N TRP A 49 -21.08 3.45 -15.47
CA TRP A 49 -21.68 3.82 -14.19
C TRP A 49 -22.29 5.22 -14.26
N SER A 50 -23.37 5.43 -13.51
CA SER A 50 -23.96 6.77 -13.34
C SER A 50 -22.99 7.68 -12.58
N ASP A 51 -22.97 8.96 -12.96
CA ASP A 51 -22.18 10.01 -12.28
C ASP A 51 -22.42 10.07 -10.77
N GLN A 52 -23.64 9.75 -10.32
CA GLN A 52 -24.01 9.69 -8.90
C GLN A 52 -23.26 8.60 -8.14
N LEU A 53 -22.86 7.52 -8.82
CA LEU A 53 -22.09 6.42 -8.24
C LEU A 53 -20.58 6.62 -8.41
N LEU A 54 -20.17 7.23 -9.53
CA LEU A 54 -18.77 7.54 -9.82
C LEU A 54 -18.15 8.50 -8.81
N TRP A 55 -18.90 9.52 -8.39
CA TRP A 55 -18.44 10.51 -7.41
C TRP A 55 -18.02 9.90 -6.06
N PRO A 56 -18.89 9.17 -5.33
CA PRO A 56 -18.49 8.56 -4.07
C PRO A 56 -17.44 7.46 -4.27
N ALA A 57 -17.47 6.74 -5.41
CA ALA A 57 -16.48 5.72 -5.69
C ALA A 57 -15.08 6.31 -5.91
N THR A 58 -14.96 7.47 -6.56
CA THR A 58 -13.66 8.12 -6.79
C THR A 58 -13.16 8.94 -5.61
N VAL A 59 -14.04 9.56 -4.82
CA VAL A 59 -13.64 10.37 -3.66
C VAL A 59 -13.39 9.52 -2.43
N CYS A 60 -14.17 8.46 -2.20
CA CYS A 60 -14.09 7.66 -0.98
C CYS A 60 -13.49 6.29 -1.23
N VAL A 61 -14.01 5.54 -2.21
CA VAL A 61 -13.65 4.13 -2.38
C VAL A 61 -12.25 3.99 -2.96
N MET A 62 -11.91 4.74 -4.00
CA MET A 62 -10.60 4.68 -4.65
C MET A 62 -9.44 4.99 -3.69
N PRO A 63 -9.42 6.11 -2.94
CA PRO A 63 -8.31 6.43 -2.04
C PRO A 63 -8.19 5.40 -0.92
N LEU A 64 -9.31 4.94 -0.38
CA LEU A 64 -9.34 3.95 0.69
C LEU A 64 -8.81 2.59 0.20
N THR A 65 -9.19 2.19 -1.01
CA THR A 65 -8.67 0.96 -1.64
C THR A 65 -7.17 1.09 -1.91
N ALA A 66 -6.70 2.25 -2.40
CA ALA A 66 -5.29 2.48 -2.65
C ALA A 66 -4.44 2.36 -1.37
N ILE A 67 -4.90 2.95 -0.26
CA ILE A 67 -4.23 2.85 1.04
C ILE A 67 -4.19 1.40 1.53
N ILE A 68 -5.33 0.71 1.51
CA ILE A 68 -5.41 -0.70 1.94
C ILE A 68 -4.48 -1.58 1.10
N THR A 69 -4.45 -1.36 -0.22
CA THR A 69 -3.62 -2.17 -1.12
C THR A 69 -2.14 -1.91 -0.88
N ALA A 70 -1.74 -0.64 -0.71
CA ALA A 70 -0.36 -0.27 -0.37
C ALA A 70 0.08 -0.90 0.96
N GLU A 71 -0.79 -0.87 1.98
CA GLU A 71 -0.56 -1.51 3.28
C GLU A 71 -0.38 -3.03 3.17
N ILE A 72 -1.25 -3.71 2.42
CA ILE A 72 -1.17 -5.15 2.21
C ILE A 72 0.17 -5.49 1.54
N ILE A 73 0.54 -4.76 0.50
CA ILE A 73 1.80 -5.00 -0.23
C ILE A 73 3.00 -4.77 0.68
N SER A 74 3.02 -3.68 1.47
CA SER A 74 4.09 -3.42 2.44
C SER A 74 4.23 -4.55 3.46
N ARG A 75 3.11 -5.04 4.02
CA ARG A 75 3.10 -6.17 4.97
C ARG A 75 3.60 -7.46 4.34
N VAL A 76 3.24 -7.72 3.09
CA VAL A 76 3.72 -8.89 2.33
C VAL A 76 5.22 -8.80 2.10
N ILE A 77 5.74 -7.64 1.66
CA ILE A 77 7.18 -7.41 1.48
C ILE A 77 7.94 -7.62 2.80
N GLN A 78 7.42 -7.07 3.90
CA GLN A 78 8.01 -7.25 5.24
C GLN A 78 8.05 -8.72 5.66
N ARG A 79 6.95 -9.47 5.47
CA ARG A 79 6.88 -10.91 5.78
C ARG A 79 7.91 -11.71 4.99
N PHE A 80 8.06 -11.44 3.69
CA PHE A 80 9.05 -12.12 2.86
C PHE A 80 10.48 -11.80 3.26
N HIS A 81 10.76 -10.55 3.66
CA HIS A 81 12.09 -10.16 4.12
C HIS A 81 12.46 -10.86 5.45
N ILE A 82 11.54 -10.91 6.41
CA ILE A 82 11.76 -11.61 7.68
C ILE A 82 11.95 -13.13 7.46
N ALA A 83 11.20 -13.73 6.52
CA ALA A 83 11.33 -15.15 6.18
C ALA A 83 12.67 -15.51 5.51
N GLN A 84 13.41 -14.54 4.95
CA GLN A 84 14.74 -14.76 4.36
C GLN A 84 15.88 -14.60 5.38
N SER A 85 15.61 -14.04 6.57
CA SER A 85 16.62 -13.77 7.62
C SER A 85 16.70 -14.88 8.69
N ASN A 86 15.94 -15.98 8.52
CA ASN A 86 15.91 -17.17 9.38
C ASN A 86 16.23 -18.43 8.58
#